data_AF-A0A3Q0E5T5-F1
#
_entry.id   AF-A0A3Q0E5T5-F1
#
_cell.length_a   1.000
_cell.length_b   1.000
_cell.length_c   1.000
_cell.angle_alpha   90.00
_cell.angle_beta   90.00
_cell.angle_gamma   90.00
#
_symmetry.space_group_name_H-M   'P 1'
#
loop_
_entity.id
_entity.type
_entity.pdbx_description
1 polymer ?
#
loop_
_entity_poly.entity_id
_entity_poly.type
_entity_poly.pdbx_seq_one_letter_code
_entity_poly.pdbx_strand_id
1 'polypeptide(L)' 'MSSEASVSALQRLVEQLKLEAGVERIKVSQAAAELQQNCMQNACKDALLVGVPAGSNPF' A
#
# COMPACT_ATOMS: atom_id res chain seq x y z
N MET A 1 6.20 25.69 30.76
CA MET A 1 7.33 24.99 30.10
C MET A 1 6.95 23.59 29.64
N SER A 2 6.84 22.54 30.47
CA SER A 2 6.50 21.17 29.97
C SER A 2 5.07 21.00 29.44
N SER A 3 4.09 21.71 30.01
CA SER A 3 2.68 21.60 29.58
C SER A 3 2.37 22.33 28.27
N GLU A 4 3.16 23.34 27.88
CA GLU A 4 2.98 24.04 26.60
C GLU A 4 3.55 23.21 25.44
N ALA A 5 4.66 22.49 25.69
CA ALA A 5 5.22 21.53 24.75
C ALA A 5 4.23 20.38 24.44
N SER A 6 3.48 19.91 25.44
CA SER A 6 2.46 18.87 25.22
C SER A 6 1.24 19.38 24.45
N VAL A 7 0.79 20.61 24.71
CA VAL A 7 -0.33 21.23 23.96
C VAL A 7 0.04 21.44 22.49
N SER A 8 1.26 21.92 22.21
CA SER A 8 1.70 22.10 20.82
C SER A 8 1.84 20.78 20.06
N ALA A 9 2.28 19.71 20.73
CA ALA A 9 2.33 18.37 20.14
C ALA A 9 0.92 17.84 19.80
N LEU A 10 -0.04 18.03 20.71
CA LEU A 10 -1.44 17.63 20.48
C LEU A 10 -2.10 18.43 19.35
N GLN A 11 -1.82 19.73 19.24
CA GLN A 11 -2.29 20.54 18.12
C GLN A 11 -1.77 20.00 16.78
N ARG A 12 -0.47 19.68 16.69
CA ARG A 12 0.09 19.06 15.48
C ARG A 12 -0.57 17.73 15.15
N LEU A 13 -0.83 16.90 16.16
CA LEU A 13 -1.53 15.63 15.97
C LEU A 13 -2.95 15.84 15.42
N VAL A 14 -3.69 16.81 15.95
CA VAL A 14 -5.04 17.11 15.46
C VAL A 14 -5.02 17.59 14.01
N GLU A 15 -4.06 18.46 13.64
CA GLU A 15 -3.91 18.90 12.25
C GLU A 15 -3.55 17.73 11.31
N GLN A 16 -2.69 16.81 11.76
CA GLN A 16 -2.39 15.58 11.01
C GLN A 16 -3.64 14.70 10.82
N LEU A 17 -4.43 14.49 11.88
CA LEU A 17 -5.65 13.68 11.81
C LEU A 17 -6.71 14.31 10.90
N LYS A 18 -6.83 15.64 10.88
CA LYS A 18 -7.73 16.33 9.94
C LYS A 18 -7.31 16.07 8.49
N LEU A 19 -6.01 16.12 8.19
CA LEU A 19 -5.47 15.81 6.87
C LEU A 19 -5.78 14.36 6.47
N GLU A 20 -5.50 13.39 7.34
CA GLU A 20 -5.74 11.97 7.10
C GLU A 20 -7.24 11.64 6.97
N ALA A 21 -8.09 12.32 7.73
CA ALA A 21 -9.54 12.18 7.62
C ALA A 21 -10.06 12.66 6.26
N GLY A 22 -9.42 13.69 5.69
CA GLY A 22 -9.74 14.26 4.38
C GLY A 22 -9.27 13.44 3.18
N VAL A 23 -8.54 12.34 3.38
CA VAL A 23 -8.11 11.45 2.29
C VAL A 23 -9.32 10.73 1.71
N GLU A 24 -9.54 10.89 0.41
CA GLU A 24 -10.57 10.15 -0.33
C GLU A 24 -10.22 8.66 -0.37
N ARG A 25 -11.16 7.82 0.06
CA ARG A 25 -11.00 6.37 0.09
C ARG A 25 -11.75 5.73 -1.06
N ILE A 26 -11.13 4.72 -1.66
CA ILE A 26 -11.81 3.81 -2.59
C ILE A 26 -12.44 2.63 -1.84
N LYS A 27 -13.38 1.93 -2.49
CA LYS A 27 -13.95 0.71 -1.93
C LYS A 27 -12.89 -0.38 -1.84
N VAL A 28 -12.89 -1.13 -0.75
CA VAL A 28 -12.01 -2.30 -0.58
C VAL A 28 -12.23 -3.32 -1.71
N SER A 29 -13.46 -3.51 -2.15
CA SER A 29 -13.78 -4.40 -3.28
C SER A 29 -13.14 -3.95 -4.60
N GLN A 30 -13.04 -2.64 -4.83
CA GLN A 30 -12.36 -2.09 -6.00
C GLN A 30 -10.86 -2.33 -5.92
N ALA A 31 -10.23 -1.97 -4.78
CA ALA A 31 -8.81 -2.20 -4.57
C ALA A 31 -8.44 -3.69 -4.71
N ALA A 32 -9.27 -4.59 -4.17
CA ALA A 32 -9.07 -6.03 -4.29
C ALA A 32 -9.16 -6.52 -5.74
N ALA A 33 -10.13 -6.01 -6.52
CA ALA A 33 -10.27 -6.36 -7.93
C ALA A 33 -9.07 -5.88 -8.76
N GLU A 34 -8.60 -4.65 -8.52
CA GLU A 34 -7.41 -4.10 -9.19
C GLU A 34 -6.15 -4.92 -8.86
N LEU A 35 -5.96 -5.30 -7.60
CA LEU A 35 -4.86 -6.16 -7.17
C LEU A 35 -4.95 -7.55 -7.82
N GLN A 36 -6.12 -8.18 -7.79
CA GLN A 36 -6.32 -9.48 -8.43
C GLN A 36 -6.02 -9.43 -9.93
N GLN A 37 -6.53 -8.41 -10.62
CA GLN A 37 -6.29 -8.22 -12.03
C GLN A 37 -4.80 -8.04 -12.34
N ASN A 38 -4.08 -7.26 -11.53
CA ASN A 38 -2.63 -7.10 -11.68
C ASN A 38 -1.90 -8.43 -11.53
N CYS A 39 -2.23 -9.23 -10.51
CA CYS A 39 -1.65 -10.55 -10.33
C CYS A 39 -1.94 -11.46 -11.52
N MET A 40 -3.19 -11.52 -12.00
CA MET A 40 -3.57 -12.38 -13.14
C MET A 40 -2.85 -12.00 -14.44
N GLN A 41 -2.68 -10.70 -14.70
CA GLN A 41 -1.98 -10.22 -15.89
C GLN A 41 -0.48 -10.54 -15.88
N ASN A 42 0.13 -10.62 -14.69
CA ASN A 42 1.55 -10.86 -14.53
C ASN A 42 1.90 -12.31 -14.18
N ALA A 43 0.92 -13.13 -13.80
CA ALA A 43 1.09 -14.52 -13.38
C ALA A 43 1.86 -15.35 -14.42
N CYS A 44 1.58 -15.20 -15.72
CA CYS A 44 2.26 -15.95 -16.77
C CYS A 44 3.73 -15.53 -17.00
N LYS A 45 4.13 -14.37 -16.48
CA LYS A 45 5.50 -13.84 -16.56
C LYS A 45 6.30 -14.11 -15.28
N ASP A 46 5.64 -14.59 -14.24
CA ASP A 46 6.26 -14.89 -12.97
C ASP A 46 6.93 -16.27 -13.03
N ALA A 47 8.25 -16.26 -13.18
CA ALA A 47 9.08 -17.46 -13.24
C ALA A 47 8.93 -18.37 -12.00
N LEU A 48 8.59 -17.82 -10.84
CA LEU A 48 8.38 -18.62 -9.62
C LEU A 48 7.01 -19.27 -9.60
N LEU A 49 6.04 -18.71 -10.32
CA LEU A 49 4.69 -19.25 -10.39
C LEU A 49 4.54 -20.29 -11.51
N VAL A 50 5.03 -20.00 -12.71
CA VAL A 50 4.89 -20.91 -13.88
C VAL A 50 6.10 -21.82 -14.10
N GLY A 51 7.21 -21.54 -13.42
CA GLY A 51 8.49 -22.19 -13.70
C GLY A 51 9.13 -21.66 -14.99
N VAL A 52 10.42 -21.92 -15.13
CA VAL A 52 11.17 -21.60 -16.36
C VAL A 52 11.88 -22.85 -16.87
N PRO A 53 12.06 -22.99 -18.19
CA PRO A 53 12.85 -24.07 -18.76
C PRO A 53 14.29 -24.03 -18.22
N ALA A 54 14.93 -25.19 -18.07
CA ALA A 54 16.30 -25.30 -17.57
C ALA A 54 17.31 -24.46 -18.37
N GLY A 55 17.16 -24.37 -19.70
CA GLY A 55 18.03 -23.54 -20.55
C GLY A 55 17.79 -22.03 -20.44
N SER A 56 16.71 -21.61 -19.80
CA SER A 56 16.40 -20.20 -19.51
C SER A 56 16.61 -19.85 -18.03
N ASN A 57 16.93 -20.83 -17.18
CA ASN A 57 17.28 -20.61 -15.79
C ASN A 57 18.75 -20.20 -15.70
N PRO A 58 19.09 -19.03 -15.11
CA PRO A 58 20.47 -18.59 -14.97
C PRO A 58 21.27 -19.35 -13.89
N PHE A 59 20.64 -20.28 -13.16
CA PHE A 59 21.25 -21.12 -12.11
C PHE A 59 21.08 -22.61 -12.44
#